data_AF-A0A1L3JJU3-F1
#
_entry.id   AF-A0A1L3JJU3-F1
#
_cell.length_a   1.000
_cell.length_b   1.000
_cell.length_c   1.000
_cell.angle_alpha   90.00
_cell.angle_beta   90.00
_cell.angle_gamma   90.00
#
_symmetry.space_group_name_H-M   'P 1'
#
loop_
_entity.id
_entity.type
_entity.pdbx_description
1 polymer ?
#
loop_
_entity_poly.entity_id
_entity_poly.type
_entity_poly.pdbx_seq_one_letter_code
_entity_poly.pdbx_strand_id
1 'polypeptide(L)'
;MTLGELRKELDVYNKTINNYNKTFNLNLNIHTYVKNPQKYAIKDYQEINDKLVEFLKSHREKLIEYENDYYKSKTITEISIKLRIDITTIVEYLQKRLNTYLIISKKENPKNEKILIDKIDGDAHYVCPENEGLIYEKTKVCKMSSYDILKKIQIEILKSRIEFNMKEK
;
A
#
# COMPACT_ATOMS: atom_id res chain seq x y z
N MET A 1 -5.68 -15.72 22.70
CA MET A 1 -4.63 -14.83 22.15
C MET A 1 -5.30 -13.67 21.43
N THR A 2 -4.74 -12.47 21.54
CA THR A 2 -5.17 -11.27 20.82
C THR A 2 -4.24 -11.00 19.63
N LEU A 3 -4.70 -10.21 18.64
CA LEU A 3 -3.84 -9.76 17.56
C LEU A 3 -2.59 -9.01 18.08
N GLY A 4 -2.77 -8.21 19.15
CA GLY A 4 -1.72 -7.42 19.77
C GLY A 4 -0.59 -8.27 20.34
N GLU A 5 -0.89 -9.43 20.92
CA GLU A 5 0.10 -10.41 21.39
C GLU A 5 0.85 -11.02 20.21
N LEU A 6 0.13 -11.51 19.20
CA LEU A 6 0.74 -12.18 18.06
C LEU A 6 1.63 -11.23 17.24
N ARG A 7 1.19 -10.00 16.96
CA ARG A 7 2.01 -9.08 16.14
C ARG A 7 3.34 -8.71 16.82
N LYS A 8 3.39 -8.71 18.15
CA LYS A 8 4.63 -8.50 18.92
C LYS A 8 5.56 -9.70 18.77
N GLU A 9 5.02 -10.92 18.79
CA GLU A 9 5.78 -12.14 18.50
C GLU A 9 6.34 -12.12 17.07
N LEU A 10 5.54 -11.65 16.11
CA LEU A 10 5.93 -11.56 14.69
C LEU A 10 6.89 -10.38 14.41
N ASP A 11 7.03 -9.45 15.34
CA ASP A 11 7.80 -8.20 15.21
C ASP A 11 7.30 -7.32 14.04
N VAL A 12 5.99 -7.06 14.00
CA VAL A 12 5.37 -6.20 12.98
C VAL A 12 4.31 -5.27 13.59
N TYR A 13 4.05 -4.14 12.94
CA TYR A 13 2.96 -3.24 13.32
C TYR A 13 1.59 -3.81 12.96
N ASN A 14 0.57 -3.49 13.75
CA ASN A 14 -0.82 -3.79 13.43
C ASN A 14 -1.21 -3.24 12.04
N LYS A 15 -0.75 -2.02 11.75
CA LYS A 15 -0.98 -1.35 10.46
C LYS A 15 -0.44 -2.17 9.29
N THR A 16 0.69 -2.85 9.45
CA THR A 16 1.26 -3.74 8.44
C THR A 16 0.31 -4.89 8.14
N ILE A 17 -0.19 -5.58 9.16
CA ILE A 17 -1.14 -6.69 8.98
C ILE A 17 -2.40 -6.24 8.25
N ASN A 18 -2.97 -5.10 8.66
CA ASN A 18 -4.17 -4.56 8.02
C ASN A 18 -3.92 -4.08 6.58
N ASN A 19 -2.78 -3.45 6.31
CA ASN A 19 -2.41 -3.04 4.95
C ASN A 19 -2.14 -4.26 4.07
N TYR A 20 -1.44 -5.27 4.58
CA TYR A 20 -1.20 -6.54 3.89
C TYR A 20 -2.53 -7.25 3.55
N ASN A 21 -3.43 -7.37 4.53
CA ASN A 21 -4.78 -7.92 4.32
C ASN A 21 -5.53 -7.19 3.19
N LYS A 22 -5.45 -5.85 3.15
CA LYS A 22 -6.09 -5.03 2.11
C LYS A 22 -5.43 -5.21 0.75
N THR A 23 -4.10 -5.11 0.67
CA THR A 23 -3.35 -5.22 -0.59
C THR A 23 -3.59 -6.57 -1.28
N PHE A 24 -3.68 -7.65 -0.51
CA PHE A 24 -3.86 -9.00 -1.05
C PHE A 24 -5.31 -9.50 -0.98
N ASN A 25 -6.26 -8.66 -0.57
CA ASN A 25 -7.69 -8.99 -0.45
C ASN A 25 -7.96 -10.32 0.30
N LEU A 26 -7.28 -10.53 1.42
CA LEU A 26 -7.28 -11.81 2.14
C LEU A 26 -8.52 -12.02 3.03
N ASN A 27 -9.29 -10.96 3.26
CA ASN A 27 -10.50 -10.96 4.08
C ASN A 27 -10.31 -11.57 5.49
N LEU A 28 -9.21 -11.19 6.17
CA LEU A 28 -8.87 -11.76 7.47
C LEU A 28 -9.76 -11.28 8.63
N ASN A 29 -10.63 -10.29 8.40
CA ASN A 29 -11.48 -9.68 9.44
C ASN A 29 -12.90 -10.25 9.37
N ILE A 30 -13.02 -11.56 9.57
CA ILE A 30 -14.28 -12.32 9.58
C ILE A 30 -14.27 -13.33 10.73
N HIS A 31 -15.44 -13.89 11.08
CA HIS A 31 -15.61 -14.78 12.23
C HIS A 31 -14.72 -16.04 12.19
N THR A 32 -14.29 -16.48 11.00
CA THR A 32 -13.32 -17.58 10.83
C THR A 32 -11.98 -17.29 11.51
N TYR A 33 -11.57 -16.02 11.55
CA TYR A 33 -10.24 -15.58 11.98
C TYR A 33 -10.25 -14.71 13.23
N VAL A 34 -11.33 -13.97 13.48
CA VAL A 34 -11.47 -12.99 14.56
C VAL A 34 -12.81 -13.22 15.25
N LYS A 35 -12.85 -13.33 16.59
CA LYS A 35 -14.10 -13.66 17.31
C LYS A 35 -15.21 -12.64 17.07
N ASN A 36 -14.87 -11.35 17.17
CA ASN A 36 -15.78 -10.22 16.99
C ASN A 36 -15.24 -9.28 15.90
N PRO A 37 -15.45 -9.59 14.60
CA PRO A 37 -14.95 -8.77 13.50
C PRO A 37 -15.52 -7.35 13.54
N GLN A 38 -14.71 -6.39 13.09
CA GLN A 38 -15.13 -4.99 12.97
C GLN A 38 -15.19 -4.57 11.50
N LYS A 39 -15.81 -3.41 11.20
CA LYS A 39 -16.04 -2.99 9.82
C LYS A 39 -14.76 -2.71 9.00
N TYR A 40 -13.67 -2.25 9.62
CA TYR A 40 -12.57 -1.62 8.88
C TYR A 40 -11.19 -2.25 9.03
N ALA A 41 -10.87 -2.81 10.20
CA ALA A 41 -9.53 -3.30 10.53
C ALA A 41 -9.59 -4.23 11.75
N ILE A 42 -8.61 -5.13 11.85
CA ILE A 42 -8.39 -5.95 13.03
C ILE A 42 -7.52 -5.15 14.02
N LYS A 43 -8.04 -4.86 15.20
CA LYS A 43 -7.44 -4.08 16.28
C LYS A 43 -6.63 -4.97 17.20
N ASP A 44 -5.65 -4.39 17.90
CA ASP A 44 -4.75 -5.13 18.79
C ASP A 44 -5.48 -5.90 19.89
N TYR A 45 -6.54 -5.35 20.45
CA TYR A 45 -7.30 -5.98 21.53
C TYR A 45 -8.24 -7.10 21.05
N GLN A 46 -8.45 -7.27 19.74
CA GLN A 46 -9.38 -8.28 19.24
C GLN A 46 -8.79 -9.68 19.43
N GLU A 47 -9.60 -10.57 19.98
CA GLU A 47 -9.30 -12.00 20.07
C GLU A 47 -9.32 -12.64 18.68
N ILE A 48 -8.28 -13.42 18.41
CA ILE A 48 -8.07 -14.10 17.14
C ILE A 48 -8.13 -15.62 17.32
N ASN A 49 -8.57 -16.31 16.27
CA ASN A 49 -8.65 -17.77 16.23
C ASN A 49 -7.31 -18.36 15.78
N ASP A 50 -7.07 -19.63 16.09
CA ASP A 50 -5.83 -20.34 15.76
C ASP A 50 -5.53 -20.33 14.25
N LYS A 51 -6.56 -20.38 13.39
CA LYS A 51 -6.42 -20.24 11.94
C LYS A 51 -5.73 -18.93 11.53
N LEU A 52 -6.02 -17.83 12.21
CA LEU A 52 -5.36 -16.54 11.92
C LEU A 52 -3.92 -16.55 12.44
N VAL A 53 -3.68 -17.20 13.58
CA VAL A 53 -2.33 -17.38 14.13
C VAL A 53 -1.44 -18.16 13.16
N GLU A 54 -1.89 -19.32 12.69
CA GLU A 54 -1.18 -20.15 11.70
C GLU A 54 -0.94 -19.40 10.40
N PHE A 55 -1.95 -18.70 9.90
CA PHE A 55 -1.83 -17.88 8.69
C PHE A 55 -0.77 -16.80 8.84
N LEU A 56 -0.80 -16.01 9.92
CA LEU A 56 0.15 -14.90 10.09
C LEU A 56 1.57 -15.39 10.40
N LYS A 57 1.72 -16.50 11.14
CA LYS A 57 3.03 -17.14 11.38
C LYS A 57 3.66 -17.65 10.09
N SER A 58 2.89 -18.34 9.25
CA SER A 58 3.36 -18.79 7.93
C SER A 58 3.70 -17.64 6.95
N HIS A 59 3.21 -16.43 7.24
CA HIS A 59 3.47 -15.22 6.44
C HIS A 59 4.45 -14.24 7.10
N ARG A 60 5.11 -14.63 8.21
CA ARG A 60 5.97 -13.72 8.99
C ARG A 60 6.99 -12.98 8.13
N GLU A 61 7.78 -13.70 7.34
CA GLU A 61 8.82 -13.10 6.50
C GLU A 61 8.24 -12.13 5.46
N LYS A 62 7.10 -12.49 4.86
CA LYS A 62 6.40 -11.63 3.89
C LYS A 62 5.83 -10.37 4.53
N LEU A 63 5.34 -10.46 5.77
CA LEU A 63 4.85 -9.31 6.54
C LEU A 63 5.99 -8.35 6.88
N ILE A 64 7.14 -8.87 7.31
CA ILE A 64 8.34 -8.08 7.60
C ILE A 64 8.86 -7.41 6.32
N GLU A 65 8.92 -8.16 5.22
CA GLU A 65 9.33 -7.59 3.94
C GLU A 65 8.36 -6.50 3.46
N TYR A 66 7.06 -6.74 3.58
CA TYR A 66 6.03 -5.76 3.23
C TYR A 66 6.13 -4.49 4.09
N GLU A 67 6.36 -4.64 5.40
CA GLU A 67 6.55 -3.52 6.33
C GLU A 67 7.75 -2.67 5.95
N ASN A 68 8.90 -3.32 5.78
CA ASN A 68 10.15 -2.66 5.38
C ASN A 68 9.98 -1.94 4.05
N ASP A 69 9.35 -2.59 3.09
CA ASP A 69 9.04 -2.00 1.80
C ASP A 69 8.08 -0.79 1.94
N TYR A 70 7.05 -0.88 2.77
CA TYR A 70 6.08 0.20 2.99
C TYR A 70 6.71 1.47 3.59
N TYR A 71 7.57 1.33 4.60
CA TYR A 71 8.17 2.48 5.30
C TYR A 71 9.46 3.01 4.65
N LYS A 72 10.18 2.18 3.90
CA LYS A 72 11.40 2.61 3.20
C LYS A 72 11.05 3.48 1.99
N SER A 73 11.65 4.68 1.94
CA SER A 73 11.58 5.51 0.73
C SER A 73 12.28 4.82 -0.44
N LYS A 74 11.65 4.82 -1.61
CA LYS A 74 12.16 4.14 -2.81
C LYS A 74 11.77 4.89 -4.08
N THR A 75 12.61 4.90 -5.10
CA THR A 75 12.30 5.52 -6.39
C THR A 75 11.35 4.66 -7.20
N ILE A 76 10.68 5.26 -8.18
CA ILE A 76 9.85 4.51 -9.14
C ILE A 76 10.72 3.51 -9.92
N THR A 77 11.96 3.86 -10.27
CA THR A 77 12.94 2.92 -10.84
C THR A 77 13.18 1.70 -9.94
N GLU A 78 13.39 1.90 -8.64
CA GLU A 78 13.59 0.79 -7.69
C GLU A 78 12.36 -0.12 -7.61
N ILE A 79 11.15 0.45 -7.63
CA ILE A 79 9.89 -0.30 -7.65
C ILE A 79 9.77 -1.11 -8.94
N SER A 80 10.04 -0.48 -10.08
CA SER A 80 10.00 -1.12 -11.41
C SER A 80 10.92 -2.33 -11.47
N ILE A 81 12.17 -2.19 -11.03
CA ILE A 81 13.16 -3.28 -10.98
C ILE A 81 12.69 -4.39 -10.03
N LYS A 82 12.26 -4.02 -8.81
CA LYS A 82 11.81 -4.99 -7.80
C LYS A 82 10.66 -5.87 -8.31
N LEU A 83 9.68 -5.26 -8.98
CA LEU A 83 8.45 -5.93 -9.36
C LEU A 83 8.42 -6.39 -10.82
N ARG A 84 9.44 -6.03 -11.61
CA ARG A 84 9.52 -6.27 -13.06
C ARG A 84 8.31 -5.72 -13.80
N ILE A 85 7.93 -4.49 -13.46
CA ILE A 85 6.84 -3.74 -14.09
C ILE A 85 7.46 -2.62 -14.91
N ASP A 86 6.88 -2.32 -16.07
CA ASP A 86 7.26 -1.16 -16.86
C ASP A 86 7.15 0.14 -16.03
N ILE A 87 8.20 0.95 -16.12
CA ILE A 87 8.33 2.16 -15.31
C ILE A 87 7.27 3.20 -15.68
N THR A 88 6.91 3.29 -16.97
CA THR A 88 5.88 4.22 -17.49
C THR A 88 4.52 3.91 -16.88
N THR A 89 4.18 2.62 -16.77
CA THR A 89 2.94 2.16 -16.13
C THR A 89 2.83 2.65 -14.68
N ILE A 90 3.93 2.62 -13.92
CA ILE A 90 3.94 3.09 -12.54
C ILE A 90 3.81 4.62 -12.48
N VAL A 91 4.55 5.34 -13.34
CA VAL A 91 4.47 6.80 -13.43
C VAL A 91 3.05 7.25 -13.76
N GLU A 92 2.42 6.69 -14.79
CA GLU A 92 1.05 7.03 -15.17
C GLU A 92 0.04 6.75 -14.05
N TYR A 93 0.19 5.61 -13.39
CA TYR A 93 -0.68 5.22 -12.27
C TYR A 93 -0.64 6.24 -11.13
N LEU A 94 0.58 6.68 -10.76
CA LEU A 94 0.78 7.67 -9.70
C LEU A 94 0.37 9.07 -10.17
N GLN A 95 0.69 9.46 -11.41
CA GLN A 95 0.32 10.76 -11.96
C GLN A 95 -1.19 10.98 -11.96
N LYS A 96 -1.98 9.96 -12.31
CA LYS A 96 -3.46 10.00 -12.25
C LYS A 96 -4.02 10.26 -10.84
N ARG A 97 -3.21 10.07 -9.80
CA ARG A 97 -3.58 10.14 -8.38
C ARG A 97 -2.80 11.19 -7.62
N LEU A 98 -2.19 12.13 -8.32
CA LEU A 98 -1.32 13.14 -7.74
C LEU A 98 -2.00 13.94 -6.63
N ASN A 99 -3.30 14.21 -6.77
CA ASN A 99 -4.11 14.91 -5.77
C ASN A 99 -4.36 14.11 -4.47
N THR A 100 -3.99 12.83 -4.44
CA THR A 100 -4.10 11.97 -3.25
C THR A 100 -2.80 11.88 -2.44
N TYR A 101 -1.74 12.56 -2.91
CA TYR A 101 -0.41 12.52 -2.30
C TYR A 101 0.00 13.88 -1.76
N LEU A 102 0.73 13.84 -0.65
CA LEU A 102 1.49 15.00 -0.20
C LEU A 102 2.80 15.04 -0.99
N ILE A 103 2.99 16.08 -1.79
CA ILE A 103 4.26 16.32 -2.49
C ILE A 103 5.20 17.06 -1.54
N ILE A 104 6.24 16.36 -1.10
CA ILE A 104 7.34 16.93 -0.34
C ILE A 104 8.48 17.19 -1.34
N SER A 105 8.50 18.38 -1.94
CA SER A 105 9.67 18.83 -2.69
C SER A 105 10.71 19.34 -1.69
N LYS A 106 11.86 18.67 -1.61
CA LYS A 106 13.03 19.32 -1.01
C LYS A 106 13.52 20.35 -2.02
N LYS A 107 13.40 21.64 -1.68
CA LYS A 107 14.16 22.73 -2.32
C LYS A 107 15.65 22.53 -2.04
N GLU A 108 16.28 21.57 -2.69
CA GLU A 108 17.73 21.44 -2.73
C GLU A 108 18.18 21.40 -4.19
N ASN A 109 18.66 22.57 -4.64
CA ASN A 109 19.35 22.82 -5.91
C ASN A 109 18.50 22.55 -7.18
N PRO A 110 18.23 23.57 -8.04
CA PRO A 110 17.38 23.44 -9.24
C PRO A 110 17.83 22.40 -10.28
N LYS A 111 18.99 21.75 -10.08
CA LYS A 111 19.49 20.65 -10.92
C LYS A 111 19.19 19.24 -10.38
N ASN A 112 18.70 19.10 -9.15
CA ASN A 112 18.54 17.82 -8.45
C ASN A 112 17.29 17.78 -7.55
N GLU A 113 16.19 18.35 -8.02
CA GLU A 113 14.92 18.31 -7.29
C GLU A 113 14.49 16.85 -7.09
N LYS A 114 14.54 16.38 -5.84
CA LYS A 114 14.06 15.05 -5.46
C LYS A 114 12.63 15.22 -4.97
N ILE A 115 11.67 14.91 -5.83
CA ILE A 115 10.27 14.83 -5.41
C ILE A 115 10.08 13.58 -4.57
N LEU A 116 9.66 13.76 -3.33
CA LEU A 116 9.17 12.70 -2.45
C LEU A 116 7.65 12.82 -2.38
N ILE A 117 6.93 11.77 -2.74
CA ILE A 117 5.49 11.67 -2.51
C ILE A 117 5.23 10.80 -1.30
N ASP A 118 4.43 11.32 -0.37
CA ASP A 118 3.94 10.58 0.78
C ASP A 118 2.44 10.32 0.61
N LYS A 119 2.02 9.08 0.87
CA LYS A 119 0.60 8.75 0.82
C LYS A 119 -0.09 9.39 2.03
N ILE A 120 -1.15 10.16 1.78
CA ILE A 120 -2.00 10.69 2.85
C ILE A 120 -2.86 9.52 3.35
N ASP A 121 -2.50 8.96 4.51
CA ASP A 121 -3.38 8.02 5.20
C ASP A 121 -4.50 8.84 5.84
N GLY A 122 -5.74 8.59 5.42
CA GLY A 122 -6.89 9.45 5.72
C GLY A 122 -7.09 9.72 7.21
N ASP A 123 -6.94 11.00 7.56
CA ASP A 123 -7.85 11.75 8.41
C ASP A 123 -8.13 13.10 7.72
N ALA A 124 -9.35 13.57 7.91
CA ALA A 124 -10.03 14.61 7.14
C ALA A 124 -9.30 15.98 7.12
N HIS A 125 -9.61 16.78 6.09
CA HIS A 125 -9.32 18.22 5.97
C HIS A 125 -7.97 18.68 5.42
N TYR A 126 -7.20 17.83 4.73
CA TYR A 126 -6.12 18.35 3.89
C TYR A 126 -6.59 18.44 2.43
N VAL A 127 -7.09 19.61 2.04
CA VAL A 127 -7.08 20.02 0.63
C VAL A 127 -5.61 20.15 0.28
N CYS A 128 -5.03 19.13 -0.39
CA CYS A 128 -3.75 19.36 -1.03
C CYS A 128 -3.95 20.54 -1.99
N PRO A 129 -3.10 21.58 -1.95
CA PRO A 129 -3.13 22.61 -2.98
C PRO A 129 -3.03 21.92 -4.35
N GLU A 130 -3.54 22.55 -5.39
CA GLU A 130 -3.44 22.06 -6.77
C GLU A 130 -2.01 21.57 -7.02
N ASN A 131 -1.83 20.24 -7.01
CA ASN A 131 -0.52 19.64 -7.16
C ASN A 131 -0.20 19.74 -8.66
N GLU A 132 0.59 20.73 -9.06
CA GLU A 132 1.10 20.87 -10.44
C GLU A 132 2.36 20.00 -10.69
N GLY A 133 2.76 19.18 -9.71
CA GLY A 133 3.97 18.37 -9.79
C GLY A 133 3.91 17.29 -10.87
N LEU A 134 5.05 17.02 -11.50
CA LEU A 134 5.21 15.87 -12.41
C LEU A 134 5.89 14.72 -11.69
N ILE A 135 5.34 13.51 -11.85
CA ILE A 135 5.94 12.27 -11.40
C ILE A 135 6.88 11.75 -12.50
N TYR A 136 8.09 11.38 -12.11
CA TYR A 136 9.10 10.81 -13.01
C TYR A 136 9.81 9.63 -12.35
N GLU A 137 10.57 8.87 -13.12
CA GLU A 137 11.30 7.67 -12.68
C GLU A 137 12.10 7.80 -11.36
N LYS A 138 12.70 8.98 -11.13
CA LYS A 138 13.49 9.29 -9.93
C LYS A 138 12.66 9.78 -8.74
N THR A 139 11.37 10.03 -8.92
CA THR A 139 10.44 10.37 -7.83
C THR A 139 10.47 9.27 -6.79
N LYS A 140 10.60 9.65 -5.52
CA LYS A 140 10.56 8.73 -4.39
C LYS A 140 9.17 8.60 -3.84
N VAL A 141 8.78 7.39 -3.47
CA VAL A 141 7.53 7.06 -2.80
C VAL A 141 7.81 6.63 -1.37
N CYS A 142 7.00 7.09 -0.42
CA CYS A 142 7.00 6.69 1.00
C CYS A 142 5.60 6.30 1.47
N LYS A 143 5.52 5.53 2.56
CA LYS A 143 4.27 4.99 3.18
C LYS A 143 3.34 4.32 2.16
N MET A 144 3.95 3.65 1.19
CA MET A 144 3.24 2.93 0.15
C MET A 144 4.07 1.72 -0.22
N SER A 145 3.50 0.52 -0.06
CA SER A 145 4.19 -0.69 -0.48
C SER A 145 4.22 -0.77 -2.01
N SER A 146 5.34 -1.21 -2.56
CA SER A 146 5.52 -1.60 -3.95
C SER A 146 4.45 -2.63 -4.34
N TYR A 147 4.14 -3.57 -3.44
CA TYR A 147 3.10 -4.57 -3.64
C TYR A 147 1.70 -3.96 -3.74
N ASP A 148 1.41 -2.91 -2.97
CA ASP A 148 0.13 -2.19 -3.02
C ASP A 148 -0.03 -1.46 -4.36
N ILE A 149 1.03 -0.81 -4.84
CA ILE A 149 1.06 -0.14 -6.15
C ILE A 149 0.75 -1.15 -7.25
N LEU A 150 1.48 -2.26 -7.30
CA LEU A 150 1.26 -3.31 -8.30
C LEU A 150 -0.17 -3.85 -8.28
N LYS A 151 -0.71 -4.16 -7.09
CA LYS A 151 -2.05 -4.71 -6.97
C LYS A 151 -3.11 -3.74 -7.49
N LYS A 152 -2.97 -2.45 -7.22
CA LYS A 152 -3.90 -1.43 -7.72
C LYS A 152 -3.81 -1.23 -9.23
N ILE A 153 -2.59 -1.22 -9.79
CA ILE A 153 -2.38 -1.19 -11.25
C ILE A 153 -3.07 -2.40 -11.90
N GLN A 154 -2.85 -3.61 -11.37
CA GLN A 154 -3.47 -4.83 -11.91
C GLN A 154 -5.01 -4.78 -11.88
N ILE A 155 -5.59 -4.28 -10.79
CA ILE A 155 -7.05 -4.12 -10.65
C ILE A 155 -7.59 -3.12 -11.66
N GLU A 156 -6.89 -2.00 -11.90
CA GLU A 156 -7.33 -1.00 -12.89
C GLU A 156 -7.30 -1.53 -14.31
N ILE A 157 -6.22 -2.22 -14.69
CA ILE A 157 -6.12 -2.87 -16.00
C ILE A 157 -7.27 -3.87 -16.17
N LEU A 158 -7.59 -4.65 -15.14
CA LEU A 158 -8.69 -5.60 -15.19
C LEU A 158 -10.06 -4.90 -15.37
N LYS A 159 -10.31 -3.82 -14.61
CA LYS A 159 -11.55 -3.04 -14.73
C LYS A 159 -11.72 -2.43 -16.12
N SER A 160 -10.68 -1.80 -16.66
CA SER A 160 -10.72 -1.21 -18.00
C SER A 160 -11.00 -2.26 -19.09
N ARG A 161 -10.47 -3.48 -18.95
CA ARG A 161 -10.77 -4.59 -19.88
C ARG A 161 -12.22 -5.04 -19.80
N ILE A 162 -12.78 -5.14 -18.59
CA ILE A 162 -14.19 -5.52 -18.39
C ILE A 162 -15.11 -4.45 -18.99
N GLU A 163 -14.86 -3.17 -18.71
CA GLU A 163 -15.65 -2.06 -19.24
C GLU A 163 -15.62 -1.99 -20.77
N PHE A 164 -14.46 -2.22 -21.38
CA PHE A 164 -14.33 -2.29 -22.83
C PHE A 164 -15.22 -3.42 -23.41
N ASN A 165 -15.11 -4.63 -22.87
CA ASN A 165 -15.89 -5.79 -23.32
C ASN A 165 -17.41 -5.63 -23.11
N MET A 166 -17.84 -4.78 -22.18
CA MET A 166 -19.26 -4.47 -21.95
C MET A 166 -19.80 -3.41 -22.92
N LYS A 167 -18.96 -2.57 -23.50
CA LYS A 167 -19.36 -1.55 -24.50
C LYS A 167 -19.47 -2.10 -25.91
N GLU A 168 -18.82 -3.23 -26.19
CA GLU A 168 -18.88 -3.93 -27.49
C GLU A 168 -20.05 -4.95 -27.59
N LYS A 169 -20.89 -5.05 -26.56
CA LYS A 169 -22.11 -5.88 -26.54
C LYS A 169 -23.36 -5.00 -26.61
#